data_AF-A0A8J4BNS8-F1
#
_entry.id   AF-A0A8J4BNS8-F1
#
_cell.length_a   1.000
_cell.length_b   1.000
_cell.length_c   1.000
_cell.angle_alpha   90.00
_cell.angle_beta   90.00
_cell.angle_gamma   90.00
#
_symmetry.space_group_name_H-M   'P 1'
#
loop_
_entity.id
_entity.type
_entity.pdbx_description
1 polymer ?
#
loop_
_entity_poly.entity_id
_entity_poly.type
_entity_poly.pdbx_seq_one_letter_code
_entity_poly.pdbx_strand_id
1 'polypeptide(L)'
;MDGLIGKRSGKVLPKDYEDAEYLRRLEPVVVQLDEDLPDAGFDAKKLATLVCQLMQFQEDTLGKESNFKRQPKLPASLLRDFSPRGALYVIAAKCDDIMAARDLRRIDWPNPAKRKENMEILIGITKELEAEGLLRLPVVGLESGLGQELSGRLGEAVRKMGGTVVDNPDDPRVTYRICVPPPGVSDAGRGKPQQMRTLEVRGDMALVHWTQLPDSYDEWVLARHAPPERPQQPEGAKLWRVYPRWIKDSEVYNEWMNPADYEADPLPPQQAPLSLQQQTQQQPQVPQLQPQ
;
A
#
# COMPACT_ATOMS: atom_id res chain seq x y z
N MET A 1 -27.59 13.39 4.76
CA MET A 1 -26.71 13.27 3.57
C MET A 1 -26.23 11.82 3.47
N ASP A 2 -27.15 10.86 3.63
CA ASP A 2 -26.83 9.52 4.15
C ASP A 2 -27.14 8.39 3.15
N GLY A 3 -27.16 8.68 1.85
CA GLY A 3 -27.68 7.74 0.86
C GLY A 3 -26.84 7.52 -0.40
N LEU A 4 -25.68 8.15 -0.55
CA LEU A 4 -24.89 8.12 -1.79
C LEU A 4 -23.44 7.66 -1.62
N ILE A 5 -23.03 7.29 -0.41
CA ILE A 5 -21.73 6.68 -0.19
C ILE A 5 -21.95 5.17 -0.24
N GLY A 6 -21.46 4.52 -1.31
CA GLY A 6 -21.68 3.11 -1.57
C GLY A 6 -21.35 2.21 -0.38
N LYS A 7 -21.94 1.01 -0.35
CA LYS A 7 -21.47 -0.06 0.53
C LYS A 7 -20.04 -0.40 0.09
N ARG A 8 -19.04 0.11 0.82
CA ARG A 8 -17.62 -0.02 0.50
C ARG A 8 -17.21 -1.48 0.68
N SER A 9 -17.29 -2.25 -0.41
CA SER A 9 -17.21 -3.72 -0.38
C SER A 9 -16.03 -4.26 -1.19
N GLY A 10 -15.02 -3.44 -1.49
CA GLY A 10 -13.89 -3.79 -2.36
C GLY A 10 -14.29 -4.12 -3.80
N LYS A 11 -15.56 -3.88 -4.18
CA LYS A 11 -16.08 -4.20 -5.50
C LYS A 11 -15.49 -3.25 -6.53
N VAL A 12 -14.89 -3.84 -7.57
CA VAL A 12 -14.30 -3.12 -8.69
C VAL A 12 -15.40 -2.85 -9.73
N LEU A 13 -15.49 -1.60 -10.19
CA LEU A 13 -16.48 -1.19 -11.19
C LEU A 13 -15.81 -1.09 -12.57
N PRO A 14 -16.18 -1.93 -13.55
CA PRO A 14 -15.52 -1.93 -14.87
C PRO A 14 -15.50 -0.56 -15.56
N LYS A 15 -16.57 0.22 -15.42
CA LYS A 15 -16.70 1.59 -15.96
C LYS A 15 -15.55 2.52 -15.54
N ASP A 16 -14.92 2.29 -14.38
CA ASP A 16 -13.84 3.12 -13.86
C ASP A 16 -12.51 2.89 -14.62
N TYR A 17 -12.45 1.81 -15.43
CA TYR A 17 -11.30 1.39 -16.22
C TYR A 17 -11.53 1.53 -17.74
N GLU A 18 -12.71 2.02 -18.14
CA GLU A 18 -13.12 2.16 -19.54
C GLU A 18 -12.96 3.61 -20.07
N ASP A 19 -12.74 4.57 -19.18
CA ASP A 19 -12.61 5.98 -19.54
C ASP A 19 -11.33 6.28 -20.35
N ALA A 20 -11.44 7.23 -21.30
CA ALA A 20 -10.38 7.58 -22.22
C ALA A 20 -9.14 8.17 -21.52
N GLU A 21 -9.32 8.92 -20.44
CA GLU A 21 -8.20 9.46 -19.67
C GLU A 21 -7.44 8.34 -18.95
N TYR A 22 -8.16 7.35 -18.40
CA TYR A 22 -7.55 6.15 -17.82
C TYR A 22 -6.78 5.34 -18.86
N LEU A 23 -7.39 5.03 -20.00
CA LEU A 23 -6.74 4.27 -21.07
C LEU A 23 -5.46 4.95 -21.57
N ARG A 24 -5.46 6.29 -21.70
CA ARG A 24 -4.27 7.06 -22.08
C ARG A 24 -3.12 6.92 -21.08
N ARG A 25 -3.41 6.74 -19.78
CA ARG A 25 -2.36 6.53 -18.77
C ARG A 25 -1.67 5.18 -18.93
N LEU A 26 -2.31 4.20 -19.57
CA LEU A 26 -1.73 2.87 -19.81
C LEU A 26 -0.74 2.86 -20.96
N GLU A 27 -0.77 3.87 -21.84
CA GLU A 27 0.07 3.94 -23.05
C GLU A 27 1.57 3.72 -22.79
N PRO A 28 2.22 4.31 -21.76
CA PRO A 28 3.64 4.07 -21.53
C PRO A 28 3.95 2.60 -21.24
N VAL A 29 3.05 1.88 -20.57
CA VAL A 29 3.18 0.45 -20.29
C VAL A 29 2.92 -0.37 -21.56
N VAL A 30 1.91 0.01 -22.34
CA VAL A 30 1.57 -0.66 -23.62
C VAL A 30 2.73 -0.56 -24.60
N VAL A 31 3.31 0.64 -24.78
CA VAL A 31 4.46 0.84 -25.66
C VAL A 31 5.63 -0.06 -25.25
N GLN A 32 5.94 -0.14 -23.95
CA GLN A 32 7.02 -1.00 -23.48
C GLN A 32 6.71 -2.50 -23.67
N LEU A 33 5.47 -2.92 -23.45
CA LEU A 33 5.04 -4.30 -23.70
C LEU A 33 5.09 -4.65 -25.19
N ASP A 34 4.75 -3.73 -26.09
CA ASP A 34 4.85 -3.96 -27.54
C ASP A 34 6.30 -4.07 -28.01
N GLU A 35 7.21 -3.29 -27.41
CA GLU A 35 8.65 -3.38 -27.68
C GLU A 35 9.26 -4.71 -27.18
N ASP A 36 8.95 -5.10 -25.94
CA ASP A 36 9.58 -6.27 -25.29
C ASP A 36 8.86 -7.59 -25.62
N LEU A 37 7.54 -7.55 -25.89
CA LEU A 37 6.64 -8.70 -26.10
C LEU A 37 5.66 -8.47 -27.27
N PRO A 38 6.13 -8.29 -28.51
CA PRO A 38 5.28 -7.91 -29.65
C PRO A 38 4.19 -8.94 -29.98
N ASP A 39 4.44 -10.22 -29.73
CA ASP A 39 3.47 -11.30 -29.99
C ASP A 39 2.34 -11.36 -28.93
N ALA A 40 2.53 -10.69 -27.78
CA ALA A 40 1.54 -10.68 -26.72
C ALA A 40 0.30 -9.83 -27.08
N GLY A 41 0.42 -8.89 -28.03
CA GLY A 41 -0.69 -8.08 -28.53
C GLY A 41 -1.41 -7.32 -27.41
N PHE A 42 -0.66 -6.66 -26.53
CA PHE A 42 -1.22 -5.78 -25.51
C PHE A 42 -1.73 -4.47 -26.12
N ASP A 43 -2.92 -4.06 -25.71
CA ASP A 43 -3.43 -2.70 -25.92
C ASP A 43 -3.98 -2.15 -24.58
N ALA A 44 -4.31 -0.85 -24.56
CA ALA A 44 -4.81 -0.21 -23.35
C ALA A 44 -6.08 -0.88 -22.80
N LYS A 45 -6.96 -1.42 -23.66
CA LYS A 45 -8.21 -2.07 -23.23
C LYS A 45 -7.96 -3.44 -22.61
N LYS A 46 -7.05 -4.22 -23.20
CA LYS A 46 -6.61 -5.52 -22.68
C LYS A 46 -5.93 -5.35 -21.33
N LEU A 47 -5.07 -4.33 -21.19
CA LEU A 47 -4.40 -4.03 -19.92
C LEU A 47 -5.39 -3.51 -18.85
N ALA A 48 -6.32 -2.63 -19.23
CA ALA A 48 -7.41 -2.20 -18.33
C ALA A 48 -8.28 -3.37 -17.86
N THR A 49 -8.61 -4.29 -18.77
CA THR A 49 -9.36 -5.51 -18.44
C THR A 49 -8.59 -6.40 -17.46
N LEU A 50 -7.28 -6.58 -17.67
CA LEU A 50 -6.42 -7.32 -16.74
C LEU A 50 -6.45 -6.68 -15.34
N VAL A 51 -6.27 -5.36 -15.23
CA VAL A 51 -6.31 -4.65 -13.95
C VAL A 51 -7.65 -4.86 -13.24
N CYS A 52 -8.76 -4.57 -13.93
CA CYS A 52 -10.09 -4.67 -13.36
C CYS A 52 -10.38 -6.10 -12.86
N GLN A 53 -10.09 -7.10 -13.70
CA GLN A 53 -10.38 -8.48 -13.39
C GLN A 53 -9.48 -9.05 -12.29
N LEU A 54 -8.20 -8.68 -12.27
CA LEU A 54 -7.26 -9.10 -11.24
C LEU A 54 -7.60 -8.48 -9.87
N MET A 55 -7.95 -7.20 -9.82
CA MET A 55 -8.41 -6.56 -8.58
C MET A 55 -9.68 -7.24 -8.05
N GLN A 56 -10.66 -7.51 -8.91
CA GLN A 56 -11.90 -8.17 -8.50
C GLN A 56 -11.66 -9.61 -8.03
N PHE A 57 -10.82 -10.37 -8.74
CA PHE A 57 -10.44 -11.73 -8.34
C PHE A 57 -9.77 -11.76 -6.96
N GLN A 58 -8.90 -10.80 -6.67
CA GLN A 58 -8.26 -10.66 -5.37
C GLN A 58 -9.28 -10.36 -4.27
N GLU A 59 -10.24 -9.46 -4.48
CA GLU A 59 -11.28 -9.21 -3.48
C GLU A 59 -12.15 -10.45 -3.24
N ASP A 60 -12.62 -11.10 -4.30
CA ASP A 60 -13.50 -12.27 -4.19
C ASP A 60 -12.82 -13.49 -3.56
N THR A 61 -11.51 -13.66 -3.81
CA THR A 61 -10.76 -14.85 -3.38
C THR A 61 -9.99 -14.62 -2.08
N LEU A 62 -9.45 -13.43 -1.86
CA LEU A 62 -8.53 -13.12 -0.77
C LEU A 62 -9.04 -12.01 0.15
N GLY A 63 -10.12 -11.32 -0.21
CA GLY A 63 -10.62 -10.15 0.52
C GLY A 63 -11.14 -10.46 1.92
N LYS A 64 -11.65 -9.41 2.58
CA LYS A 64 -12.04 -9.43 4.00
C LYS A 64 -12.98 -10.59 4.34
N GLU A 65 -14.00 -10.80 3.51
CA GLU A 65 -15.06 -11.79 3.70
C GLU A 65 -14.68 -13.21 3.21
N SER A 66 -13.46 -13.37 2.65
CA SER A 66 -13.00 -14.66 2.16
C SER A 66 -12.42 -15.53 3.28
N ASN A 67 -12.74 -16.83 3.21
CA ASN A 67 -12.10 -17.86 4.03
C ASN A 67 -10.77 -18.38 3.42
N PHE A 68 -10.38 -17.90 2.23
CA PHE A 68 -9.25 -18.43 1.45
C PHE A 68 -8.03 -17.49 1.43
N LYS A 69 -7.66 -16.90 2.57
CA LYS A 69 -6.53 -15.97 2.72
C LYS A 69 -5.16 -16.67 2.70
N ARG A 70 -4.80 -17.27 1.54
CA ARG A 70 -3.54 -18.01 1.35
C ARG A 70 -2.30 -17.12 1.28
N GLN A 71 -2.47 -15.89 0.80
CA GLN A 71 -1.48 -14.83 0.78
C GLN A 71 -2.21 -13.47 0.84
N PRO A 72 -1.52 -12.38 1.21
CA PRO A 72 -2.08 -11.04 1.07
C PRO A 72 -2.44 -10.69 -0.37
N LYS A 73 -3.44 -9.82 -0.55
CA LYS A 73 -3.67 -9.11 -1.81
C LYS A 73 -2.46 -8.24 -2.15
N LEU A 74 -2.19 -8.12 -3.44
CA LEU A 74 -1.28 -7.11 -3.98
C LEU A 74 -1.83 -5.72 -3.66
N PRO A 75 -0.99 -4.78 -3.19
CA PRO A 75 -1.39 -3.40 -3.04
C PRO A 75 -1.93 -2.82 -4.36
N ALA A 76 -3.05 -2.11 -4.29
CA ALA A 76 -3.65 -1.50 -5.48
C ALA A 76 -2.76 -0.45 -6.17
N SER A 77 -1.75 0.08 -5.48
CA SER A 77 -0.73 0.96 -6.07
C SER A 77 0.10 0.25 -7.15
N LEU A 78 0.37 -1.06 -7.01
CA LEU A 78 1.12 -1.83 -8.01
C LEU A 78 0.37 -1.96 -9.33
N LEU A 79 -0.97 -2.02 -9.27
CA LEU A 79 -1.82 -2.05 -10.46
C LEU A 79 -2.11 -0.65 -11.03
N ARG A 80 -1.66 0.40 -10.33
CA ARG A 80 -1.73 1.82 -10.75
C ARG A 80 -0.35 2.41 -11.08
N ASP A 81 0.67 1.57 -11.15
CA ASP A 81 2.00 1.96 -11.60
C ASP A 81 2.05 1.94 -13.13
N PHE A 82 1.88 3.12 -13.71
CA PHE A 82 1.84 3.31 -15.16
C PHE A 82 3.22 3.60 -15.77
N SER A 83 4.30 3.37 -15.04
CA SER A 83 5.65 3.52 -15.58
C SER A 83 5.98 2.39 -16.57
N PRO A 84 6.74 2.66 -17.66
CA PRO A 84 6.99 1.68 -18.73
C PRO A 84 7.44 0.29 -18.27
N ARG A 85 8.31 0.21 -17.26
CA ARG A 85 8.81 -1.06 -16.67
C ARG A 85 8.44 -1.19 -15.19
N GLY A 86 7.32 -0.59 -14.80
CA GLY A 86 6.79 -0.63 -13.44
C GLY A 86 6.07 -1.92 -13.09
N ALA A 87 5.39 -1.91 -11.95
CA ALA A 87 4.67 -3.07 -11.45
C ALA A 87 3.58 -3.58 -12.40
N LEU A 88 2.83 -2.69 -13.06
CA LEU A 88 1.80 -3.11 -14.01
C LEU A 88 2.39 -3.81 -15.24
N TYR A 89 3.55 -3.34 -15.73
CA TYR A 89 4.30 -4.01 -16.78
C TYR A 89 4.67 -5.44 -16.36
N VAL A 90 5.29 -5.61 -15.18
CA VAL A 90 5.72 -6.92 -14.67
C VAL A 90 4.53 -7.87 -14.50
N ILE A 91 3.39 -7.37 -14.01
CA ILE A 91 2.15 -8.16 -13.90
C ILE A 91 1.70 -8.66 -15.28
N ALA A 92 1.64 -7.77 -16.27
CA ALA A 92 1.19 -8.11 -17.62
C ALA A 92 2.14 -9.09 -18.32
N ALA A 93 3.45 -8.83 -18.27
CA ALA A 93 4.48 -9.72 -18.81
C ALA A 93 4.42 -11.11 -18.16
N LYS A 94 4.27 -11.17 -16.82
CA LYS A 94 4.14 -12.45 -16.13
C LYS A 94 2.89 -13.23 -16.53
N CYS A 95 1.77 -12.54 -16.77
CA CYS A 95 0.57 -13.16 -17.30
C CYS A 95 0.82 -13.76 -18.69
N ASP A 96 1.52 -13.04 -19.56
CA ASP A 96 1.86 -13.50 -20.92
C ASP A 96 2.76 -14.74 -20.89
N ASP A 97 3.85 -14.71 -20.11
CA ASP A 97 4.74 -15.85 -19.90
C ASP A 97 3.97 -17.11 -19.46
N ILE A 98 3.04 -16.95 -18.50
CA ILE A 98 2.25 -18.06 -18.01
C ILE A 98 1.25 -18.55 -19.05
N MET A 99 0.67 -17.64 -19.85
CA MET A 99 -0.23 -18.01 -20.94
C MET A 99 0.52 -18.84 -21.99
N ALA A 100 1.69 -18.39 -22.43
CA ALA A 100 2.55 -19.12 -23.35
C ALA A 100 2.97 -20.49 -22.80
N ALA A 101 3.44 -20.54 -21.55
CA ALA A 101 3.90 -21.77 -20.91
C ALA A 101 2.79 -22.82 -20.71
N ARG A 102 1.52 -22.40 -20.67
CA ARG A 102 0.35 -23.26 -20.43
C ARG A 102 -0.56 -23.41 -21.66
N ASP A 103 -0.14 -22.90 -22.82
CA ASP A 103 -0.93 -22.84 -24.06
C ASP A 103 -2.35 -22.25 -23.83
N LEU A 104 -2.42 -21.19 -23.02
CA LEU A 104 -3.66 -20.49 -22.71
C LEU A 104 -3.86 -19.32 -23.66
N ARG A 105 -5.05 -19.24 -24.26
CA ARG A 105 -5.43 -18.06 -25.06
C ARG A 105 -5.76 -16.83 -24.20
N ARG A 106 -6.22 -17.05 -22.97
CA ARG A 106 -6.58 -16.01 -22.00
C ARG A 106 -6.62 -16.57 -20.58
N ILE A 107 -6.41 -15.70 -19.60
CA ILE A 107 -6.67 -15.99 -18.17
C ILE A 107 -8.09 -15.54 -17.84
N ASP A 108 -8.92 -16.47 -17.36
CA ASP A 108 -10.34 -16.23 -17.06
C ASP A 108 -10.50 -15.97 -15.56
N TRP A 109 -10.06 -14.79 -15.11
CA TRP A 109 -10.13 -14.37 -13.70
C TRP A 109 -11.55 -14.43 -13.10
N PRO A 110 -12.63 -14.01 -13.81
CA PRO A 110 -13.98 -14.02 -13.24
C PRO A 110 -14.55 -15.42 -13.04
N ASN A 111 -13.97 -16.46 -13.67
CA ASN A 111 -14.51 -17.81 -13.64
C ASN A 111 -14.20 -18.52 -12.31
N PRO A 112 -15.20 -18.80 -11.46
CA PRO A 112 -14.96 -19.42 -10.16
C PRO A 112 -14.39 -20.84 -10.26
N ALA A 113 -14.64 -21.55 -11.35
CA ALA A 113 -14.10 -22.89 -11.59
C ALA A 113 -12.58 -22.88 -11.83
N LYS A 114 -12.02 -21.73 -12.22
CA LYS A 114 -10.58 -21.52 -12.44
C LYS A 114 -9.88 -20.90 -11.23
N ARG A 115 -10.57 -20.76 -10.08
CA ARG A 115 -10.01 -20.08 -8.90
C ARG A 115 -8.67 -20.67 -8.46
N LYS A 116 -8.51 -21.99 -8.48
CA LYS A 116 -7.26 -22.64 -8.05
C LYS A 116 -6.12 -22.28 -9.01
N GLU A 117 -6.35 -22.40 -10.31
CA GLU A 117 -5.35 -22.05 -11.33
C GLU A 117 -5.03 -20.55 -11.31
N ASN A 118 -6.04 -19.69 -11.20
CA ASN A 118 -5.87 -18.24 -11.09
C ASN A 118 -5.09 -17.84 -9.81
N MET A 119 -5.27 -18.57 -8.71
CA MET A 119 -4.48 -18.39 -7.50
C MET A 119 -3.00 -18.73 -7.73
N GLU A 120 -2.69 -19.78 -8.50
CA GLU A 120 -1.29 -20.11 -8.85
C GLU A 120 -0.66 -19.04 -9.74
N ILE A 121 -1.44 -18.45 -10.65
CA ILE A 121 -0.99 -17.32 -11.47
C ILE A 121 -0.69 -16.12 -10.57
N LEU A 122 -1.59 -15.78 -9.65
CA LEU A 122 -1.39 -14.67 -8.71
C LEU A 122 -0.15 -14.89 -7.81
N ILE A 123 0.10 -16.12 -7.34
CA ILE A 123 1.34 -16.46 -6.61
C ILE A 123 2.57 -16.23 -7.48
N GLY A 124 2.51 -16.60 -8.77
CA GLY A 124 3.58 -16.36 -9.73
C GLY A 124 3.87 -14.87 -9.93
N ILE A 125 2.81 -14.05 -10.03
CA ILE A 125 2.90 -12.59 -10.12
C ILE A 125 3.53 -12.00 -8.85
N THR A 126 3.07 -12.40 -7.66
CA THR A 126 3.62 -11.91 -6.39
C THR A 126 5.13 -12.16 -6.30
N LYS A 127 5.59 -13.37 -6.65
CA LYS A 127 7.01 -13.72 -6.63
C LYS A 127 7.84 -12.91 -7.61
N GLU A 128 7.30 -12.63 -8.81
CA GLU A 128 7.99 -11.81 -9.80
C GLU A 128 8.16 -10.38 -9.31
N LEU A 129 7.11 -9.79 -8.73
CA LEU A 129 7.15 -8.44 -8.16
C LEU A 129 8.14 -8.34 -6.99
N GLU A 130 8.28 -9.38 -6.16
CA GLU A 130 9.29 -9.45 -5.10
C GLU A 130 10.71 -9.54 -5.68
N ALA A 131 10.92 -10.36 -6.71
CA ALA A 131 12.23 -10.54 -7.35
C ALA A 131 12.72 -9.25 -8.03
N GLU A 132 11.81 -8.49 -8.65
CA GLU A 132 12.08 -7.18 -9.25
C GLU A 132 12.19 -6.05 -8.20
N GLY A 133 11.96 -6.33 -6.92
CA GLY A 133 12.01 -5.34 -5.84
C GLY A 133 10.87 -4.32 -5.86
N LEU A 134 9.83 -4.55 -6.67
CA LEU A 134 8.64 -3.71 -6.81
C LEU A 134 7.65 -3.96 -5.68
N LEU A 135 7.57 -5.19 -5.18
CA LEU A 135 6.86 -5.54 -3.95
C LEU A 135 7.85 -5.72 -2.80
N ARG A 136 7.87 -4.75 -1.87
CA ARG A 136 8.69 -4.81 -0.66
C ARG A 136 7.81 -5.10 0.55
N LEU A 137 7.96 -6.30 1.12
CA LEU A 137 7.20 -6.71 2.31
C LEU A 137 7.68 -5.94 3.56
N PRO A 138 6.78 -5.64 4.51
CA PRO A 138 7.13 -4.94 5.74
C PRO A 138 8.19 -5.65 6.58
N VAL A 139 9.15 -4.88 7.08
CA VAL A 139 10.07 -5.28 8.15
C VAL A 139 9.69 -4.47 9.39
N VAL A 140 9.17 -5.17 10.40
CA VAL A 140 8.45 -4.59 11.52
C VAL A 140 9.28 -4.67 12.79
N GLY A 141 9.51 -3.51 13.40
CA GLY A 141 10.05 -3.36 14.75
C GLY A 141 8.95 -3.05 15.75
N LEU A 142 8.84 -3.82 16.83
CA LEU A 142 7.83 -3.64 17.87
C LEU A 142 8.45 -2.89 19.08
N GLU A 143 7.85 -1.79 19.53
CA GLU A 143 8.31 -1.10 20.75
C GLU A 143 8.10 -1.97 21.99
N SER A 144 9.09 -1.99 22.88
CA SER A 144 9.09 -2.83 24.10
C SER A 144 7.92 -2.54 25.05
N GLY A 145 7.38 -1.33 25.04
CA GLY A 145 6.24 -0.93 25.86
C GLY A 145 4.88 -1.50 25.42
N LEU A 146 4.80 -2.25 24.31
CA LEU A 146 3.56 -2.90 23.85
C LEU A 146 3.14 -4.09 24.74
N GLY A 147 4.07 -4.66 25.51
CA GLY A 147 3.84 -5.87 26.30
C GLY A 147 3.94 -7.15 25.46
N GLN A 148 4.28 -8.26 26.12
CA GLN A 148 4.64 -9.51 25.47
C GLN A 148 3.46 -10.15 24.72
N GLU A 149 2.26 -10.15 25.30
CA GLU A 149 1.07 -10.76 24.70
C GLU A 149 0.70 -10.08 23.38
N LEU A 150 0.57 -8.74 23.39
CA LEU A 150 0.25 -7.98 22.20
C LEU A 150 1.35 -8.10 21.14
N SER A 151 2.62 -8.02 21.54
CA SER A 151 3.75 -8.18 20.63
C SER A 151 3.77 -9.55 19.96
N GLY A 152 3.46 -10.62 20.70
CA GLY A 152 3.33 -11.97 20.16
C GLY A 152 2.25 -12.05 19.08
N ARG A 153 1.04 -11.54 19.37
CA ARG A 153 -0.09 -11.52 18.42
C ARG A 153 0.21 -10.70 17.17
N LEU A 154 0.76 -9.50 17.32
CA LEU A 154 1.14 -8.65 16.19
C LEU A 154 2.23 -9.32 15.34
N GLY A 155 3.22 -9.94 15.98
CA GLY A 155 4.29 -10.62 15.26
C GLY A 155 3.82 -11.85 14.51
N GLU A 156 2.84 -12.59 15.02
CA GLU A 156 2.20 -13.69 14.29
C GLU A 156 1.45 -13.18 13.05
N ALA A 157 0.63 -12.13 13.21
CA ALA A 157 -0.11 -11.51 12.12
C ALA A 157 0.83 -11.00 11.01
N VAL A 158 1.94 -10.35 11.37
CA VAL A 158 2.95 -9.87 10.40
C VAL A 158 3.53 -11.02 9.59
N ARG A 159 3.96 -12.12 10.25
CA ARG A 159 4.53 -13.29 9.56
C ARG A 159 3.50 -13.99 8.66
N LYS A 160 2.25 -14.11 9.12
CA LYS A 160 1.14 -14.65 8.33
C LYS A 160 0.88 -13.83 7.07
N MET A 161 1.07 -12.51 7.14
CA MET A 161 0.96 -11.59 6.01
C MET A 161 2.26 -11.49 5.18
N GLY A 162 3.24 -12.38 5.38
CA GLY A 162 4.51 -12.40 4.65
C GLY A 162 5.55 -11.37 5.12
N GLY A 163 5.22 -10.52 6.09
CA GLY A 163 6.16 -9.57 6.66
C GLY A 163 7.19 -10.23 7.59
N THR A 164 8.24 -9.48 7.90
CA THR A 164 9.29 -9.89 8.84
C THR A 164 9.18 -9.11 10.14
N VAL A 165 9.42 -9.75 11.28
CA VAL A 165 9.53 -9.10 12.59
C VAL A 165 10.98 -9.18 13.04
N VAL A 166 11.53 -8.07 13.52
CA VAL A 166 12.87 -8.00 14.09
C VAL A 166 12.80 -7.71 15.59
N ASP A 167 13.76 -8.24 16.35
CA ASP A 167 13.80 -8.09 17.80
C ASP A 167 14.17 -6.66 18.24
N ASN A 168 15.03 -5.99 17.47
CA ASN A 168 15.44 -4.62 17.72
C ASN A 168 14.62 -3.64 16.86
N PRO A 169 13.74 -2.80 17.44
CA PRO A 169 12.96 -1.82 16.69
C PRO A 169 13.81 -0.71 16.06
N ASP A 170 15.07 -0.56 16.46
CA ASP A 170 16.06 0.35 15.90
C ASP A 170 16.96 -0.29 14.83
N ASP A 171 16.70 -1.54 14.39
CA ASP A 171 17.43 -2.17 13.28
C ASP A 171 17.24 -1.35 11.98
N PRO A 172 18.31 -1.06 11.22
CA PRO A 172 18.24 -0.22 10.02
C PRO A 172 17.39 -0.82 8.89
N ARG A 173 17.08 -2.12 8.94
CA ARG A 173 16.19 -2.79 7.98
C ARG A 173 14.71 -2.52 8.27
N VAL A 174 14.37 -2.01 9.46
CA VAL A 174 12.99 -1.71 9.84
C VAL A 174 12.41 -0.66 8.91
N THR A 175 11.31 -1.02 8.27
CA THR A 175 10.51 -0.11 7.45
C THR A 175 9.28 0.41 8.21
N TYR A 176 8.83 -0.34 9.23
CA TYR A 176 7.68 0.02 10.07
C TYR A 176 8.00 -0.19 11.56
N ARG A 177 7.94 0.88 12.35
CA ARG A 177 7.98 0.83 13.81
C ARG A 177 6.57 0.89 14.37
N ILE A 178 6.21 -0.12 15.16
CA ILE A 178 4.92 -0.16 15.85
C ILE A 178 5.06 0.51 17.20
N CYS A 179 4.44 1.68 17.34
CA CYS A 179 4.55 2.53 18.51
C CYS A 179 3.51 2.17 19.57
N VAL A 180 3.85 2.40 20.84
CA VAL A 180 2.90 2.29 21.95
C VAL A 180 1.81 3.36 21.80
N PRO A 181 0.52 3.00 21.73
CA PRO A 181 -0.57 3.97 21.74
C PRO A 181 -0.56 4.80 23.03
N PRO A 182 -0.81 6.12 22.97
CA PRO A 182 -0.89 6.92 24.17
C PRO A 182 -2.09 6.50 25.04
N PRO A 183 -2.03 6.70 26.37
CA PRO A 183 -3.11 6.32 27.27
C PRO A 183 -4.47 6.89 26.83
N GLY A 184 -5.50 6.06 26.80
CA GLY A 184 -6.84 6.45 26.36
C GLY A 184 -7.07 6.41 24.84
N VAL A 185 -6.04 6.13 24.03
CA VAL A 185 -6.23 5.77 22.61
C VAL A 185 -6.42 4.26 22.53
N SER A 186 -7.66 3.84 22.27
CA SER A 186 -7.96 2.42 22.12
C SER A 186 -7.40 1.86 20.81
N ASP A 187 -7.20 0.54 20.80
CA ASP A 187 -6.91 -0.25 19.59
C ASP A 187 -7.97 -0.11 18.50
N ALA A 188 -9.16 0.42 18.83
CA ALA A 188 -10.20 0.76 17.86
C ALA A 188 -9.89 2.07 17.09
N GLY A 189 -8.69 2.63 17.23
CA GLY A 189 -8.30 3.92 16.69
C GLY A 189 -9.05 5.06 17.39
N ARG A 190 -8.69 6.32 17.10
CA ARG A 190 -9.59 7.42 17.47
C ARG A 190 -10.97 7.07 16.90
N GLY A 191 -12.03 7.15 17.69
CA GLY A 191 -13.43 7.01 17.23
C GLY A 191 -13.86 8.12 16.27
N LYS A 192 -12.95 8.58 15.41
CA LYS A 192 -13.23 9.51 14.34
C LYS A 192 -14.09 8.77 13.31
N PRO A 193 -15.15 9.41 12.81
CA PRO A 193 -15.90 8.87 11.70
C PRO A 193 -14.95 8.61 10.54
N GLN A 194 -15.25 7.58 9.76
CA GLN A 194 -14.52 7.23 8.55
C GLN A 194 -14.48 8.44 7.61
N GLN A 195 -13.28 8.91 7.29
CA GLN A 195 -13.06 10.07 6.43
C GLN A 195 -12.66 9.63 5.03
N MET A 196 -12.75 10.55 4.07
CA MET A 196 -12.10 10.40 2.77
C MET A 196 -11.05 11.49 2.57
N ARG A 197 -10.06 11.19 1.74
CA ARG A 197 -9.17 12.19 1.12
C ARG A 197 -9.21 12.01 -0.40
N THR A 198 -9.17 13.12 -1.11
CA THR A 198 -9.08 13.11 -2.57
C THR A 198 -7.65 12.80 -2.99
N LEU A 199 -7.51 11.79 -3.84
CA LEU A 199 -6.24 11.37 -4.43
C LEU A 199 -6.00 12.01 -5.80
N GLU A 200 -7.07 12.18 -6.57
CA GLU A 200 -7.04 12.66 -7.95
C GLU A 200 -8.43 13.21 -8.32
N VAL A 201 -8.49 14.29 -9.10
CA VAL A 201 -9.73 14.84 -9.67
C VAL A 201 -9.70 14.74 -11.19
N ARG A 202 -10.78 14.24 -11.79
CA ARG A 202 -10.97 14.13 -13.24
C ARG A 202 -12.38 14.55 -13.65
N GLY A 203 -12.49 15.65 -14.38
CA GLY A 203 -13.78 16.17 -14.80
C GLY A 203 -14.70 16.43 -13.59
N ASP A 204 -15.86 15.78 -13.57
CA ASP A 204 -16.84 15.85 -12.48
C ASP A 204 -16.69 14.73 -11.44
N MET A 205 -15.64 13.91 -11.55
CA MET A 205 -15.34 12.79 -10.67
C MET A 205 -14.04 13.02 -9.89
N ALA A 206 -13.92 12.39 -8.73
CA ALA A 206 -12.74 12.40 -7.89
C ALA A 206 -12.48 10.99 -7.35
N LEU A 207 -11.24 10.52 -7.48
CA LEU A 207 -10.80 9.30 -6.83
C LEU A 207 -10.52 9.63 -5.36
N VAL A 208 -11.22 8.94 -4.46
CA VAL A 208 -11.07 9.16 -3.03
C VAL A 208 -10.54 7.90 -2.35
N HIS A 209 -9.62 8.12 -1.41
CA HIS A 209 -9.21 7.12 -0.45
C HIS A 209 -10.02 7.25 0.82
N TRP A 210 -10.54 6.14 1.32
CA TRP A 210 -11.28 6.08 2.57
C TRP A 210 -10.36 5.67 3.71
N THR A 211 -10.17 6.54 4.69
CA THR A 211 -9.26 6.28 5.81
C THR A 211 -9.64 4.98 6.52
N GLN A 212 -8.65 4.17 6.88
CA GLN A 212 -8.78 2.86 7.53
C GLN A 212 -9.43 1.79 6.64
N LEU A 213 -9.48 2.02 5.33
CA LEU A 213 -9.69 0.98 4.33
C LEU A 213 -8.41 0.83 3.50
N PRO A 214 -8.14 -0.36 2.96
CA PRO A 214 -6.98 -0.53 2.09
C PRO A 214 -7.15 0.27 0.80
N ASP A 215 -6.05 0.56 0.11
CA ASP A 215 -6.06 1.33 -1.13
C ASP A 215 -6.86 0.65 -2.26
N SER A 216 -7.09 -0.66 -2.18
CA SER A 216 -8.02 -1.36 -3.09
C SER A 216 -9.49 -0.99 -2.94
N TYR A 217 -9.84 -0.23 -1.89
CA TYR A 217 -11.19 0.29 -1.65
C TYR A 217 -11.33 1.76 -2.05
N ASP A 218 -10.29 2.35 -2.68
CA ASP A 218 -10.39 3.67 -3.30
C ASP A 218 -11.54 3.67 -4.32
N GLU A 219 -12.32 4.75 -4.36
CA GLU A 219 -13.57 4.82 -5.14
C GLU A 219 -13.65 6.13 -5.92
N TRP A 220 -14.18 6.07 -7.14
CA TRP A 220 -14.59 7.27 -7.87
C TRP A 220 -15.94 7.79 -7.39
N VAL A 221 -15.94 8.98 -6.82
CA VAL A 221 -17.16 9.71 -6.40
C VAL A 221 -17.30 10.99 -7.19
N LEU A 222 -18.48 11.62 -7.16
CA LEU A 222 -18.65 12.94 -7.76
C LEU A 222 -17.73 13.95 -7.04
N ALA A 223 -16.96 14.73 -7.79
CA ALA A 223 -15.97 15.68 -7.26
C ALA A 223 -16.58 16.68 -6.27
N ARG A 224 -17.83 17.09 -6.50
CA ARG A 224 -18.59 17.97 -5.57
C ARG A 224 -18.84 17.37 -4.18
N HIS A 225 -18.72 16.05 -4.03
CA HIS A 225 -18.84 15.36 -2.74
C HIS A 225 -17.48 15.09 -2.10
N ALA A 226 -16.38 15.20 -2.85
CA ALA A 226 -15.04 14.91 -2.37
C ALA A 226 -14.43 16.15 -1.67
N PRO A 227 -13.56 15.95 -0.66
CA PRO A 227 -12.77 17.05 -0.10
C PRO A 227 -11.84 17.67 -1.16
N PRO A 228 -11.27 18.86 -0.89
CA PRO A 228 -10.22 19.39 -1.76
C PRO A 228 -9.05 18.41 -1.88
N GLU A 229 -8.51 18.27 -3.09
CA GLU A 229 -7.27 17.54 -3.34
C GLU A 229 -6.14 18.17 -2.52
N ARG A 230 -5.36 17.32 -1.85
CA ARG A 230 -4.19 17.75 -1.09
C ARG A 230 -2.94 17.19 -1.76
N PRO A 231 -1.84 17.96 -1.82
CA PRO A 231 -0.58 17.46 -2.34
C PRO A 231 -0.22 16.17 -1.62
N GLN A 232 0.05 15.11 -2.39
CA GLN A 232 0.60 13.88 -1.83
C GLN A 232 1.98 14.22 -1.26
N GLN A 233 2.23 13.80 -0.01
CA GLN A 233 3.58 13.92 0.52
C GLN A 233 4.51 13.04 -0.32
N PRO A 234 5.69 13.53 -0.72
CA PRO A 234 6.62 12.71 -1.49
C PRO A 234 6.93 11.42 -0.73
N GLU A 235 6.84 10.28 -1.42
CA GLU A 235 7.27 8.98 -0.90
C GLU A 235 8.79 8.98 -0.74
N GLY A 236 9.29 9.55 0.36
CA GLY A 236 10.65 9.32 0.82
C GLY A 236 10.77 7.93 1.43
N ALA A 237 11.99 7.38 1.48
CA ALA A 237 12.33 6.22 2.31
C ALA A 237 12.21 6.58 3.80
N LYS A 238 10.97 6.78 4.25
CA LYS A 238 10.60 7.15 5.61
C LYS A 238 10.35 5.86 6.38
N LEU A 239 11.07 5.68 7.49
CA LEU A 239 10.65 4.76 8.53
C LEU A 239 9.23 5.17 8.98
N TRP A 240 8.25 4.31 8.74
CA TRP A 240 6.87 4.56 9.17
C TRP A 240 6.77 4.30 10.67
N ARG A 241 6.31 5.29 11.43
CA ARG A 241 5.93 5.11 12.84
C ARG A 241 4.42 5.02 12.89
N VAL A 242 3.88 3.85 13.21
CA VAL A 242 2.43 3.58 13.16
C VAL A 242 1.95 2.87 14.43
N TYR A 243 0.66 2.94 14.71
CA TYR A 243 0.06 2.21 15.83
C TYR A 243 -0.29 0.75 15.47
N PRO A 244 -0.46 -0.14 16.48
CA PRO A 244 -0.78 -1.57 16.29
C PRO A 244 -1.98 -1.86 15.37
N ARG A 245 -2.93 -0.91 15.30
CA ARG A 245 -4.12 -1.06 14.46
C ARG A 245 -3.79 -1.21 12.97
N TRP A 246 -2.66 -0.68 12.50
CA TRP A 246 -2.19 -0.87 11.13
C TRP A 246 -2.05 -2.35 10.77
N ILE A 247 -1.42 -3.15 11.64
CA ILE A 247 -1.25 -4.60 11.45
C ILE A 247 -2.61 -5.31 11.55
N LYS A 248 -3.42 -4.95 12.56
CA LYS A 248 -4.71 -5.59 12.81
C LYS A 248 -5.67 -5.41 11.63
N ASP A 249 -5.80 -4.18 11.13
CA ASP A 249 -6.63 -3.90 9.97
C ASP A 249 -6.03 -4.56 8.72
N SER A 250 -4.70 -4.60 8.57
CA SER A 250 -4.05 -5.30 7.44
C SER A 250 -4.41 -6.79 7.40
N GLU A 251 -4.41 -7.45 8.55
CA GLU A 251 -4.83 -8.87 8.65
C GLU A 251 -6.32 -9.05 8.33
N VAL A 252 -7.18 -8.14 8.79
CA VAL A 252 -8.63 -8.20 8.53
C VAL A 252 -8.91 -8.14 7.03
N TYR A 253 -8.35 -7.15 6.34
CA TYR A 253 -8.56 -6.94 4.91
C TYR A 253 -7.68 -7.84 4.03
N ASN A 254 -6.72 -8.53 4.63
CA ASN A 254 -5.71 -9.33 3.93
C ASN A 254 -4.96 -8.50 2.87
N GLU A 255 -4.61 -7.26 3.23
CA GLU A 255 -3.86 -6.30 2.42
C GLU A 255 -3.11 -5.37 3.35
N TRP A 256 -1.87 -5.00 3.02
CA TRP A 256 -1.14 -4.02 3.81
C TRP A 256 -1.81 -2.65 3.72
N MET A 257 -2.27 -2.12 4.86
CA MET A 257 -3.01 -0.86 4.91
C MET A 257 -2.12 0.33 4.59
N ASN A 258 -2.73 1.44 4.17
CA ASN A 258 -2.03 2.70 3.96
C ASN A 258 -1.48 3.23 5.29
N PRO A 259 -0.15 3.31 5.49
CA PRO A 259 0.42 3.66 6.78
C PRO A 259 0.13 5.11 7.21
N ALA A 260 -0.17 6.00 6.26
CA ALA A 260 -0.53 7.39 6.56
C ALA A 260 -1.82 7.51 7.40
N ASP A 261 -2.67 6.49 7.40
CA ASP A 261 -3.91 6.46 8.20
C ASP A 261 -3.67 6.10 9.67
N TYR A 262 -2.49 5.56 9.96
CA TYR A 262 -2.14 4.98 11.26
C TYR A 262 -0.91 5.62 11.89
N GLU A 263 -0.43 6.73 11.31
CA GLU A 263 0.79 7.41 11.74
C GLU A 263 0.70 7.78 13.23
N ALA A 264 1.74 7.39 13.97
CA ALA A 264 1.88 7.72 15.36
C ALA A 264 2.23 9.19 15.51
N ASP A 265 1.68 9.85 16.54
CA ASP A 265 2.02 11.23 16.82
C ASP A 265 3.56 11.35 16.96
N PRO A 266 4.17 12.45 16.47
CA PRO A 266 5.59 12.69 16.66
C PRO A 266 5.92 12.55 18.14
N LEU A 267 7.02 11.87 18.47
CA LEU A 267 7.51 11.93 19.84
C LEU A 267 7.72 13.41 20.16
N PRO A 268 7.25 13.92 21.31
CA PRO A 268 7.70 15.22 21.78
C PRO A 268 9.24 15.18 21.75
N PRO A 269 9.92 16.26 21.30
CA PRO A 269 11.37 16.25 21.17
C PRO A 269 11.96 15.76 22.50
N GLN A 270 12.52 14.56 22.48
CA GLN A 270 13.24 14.03 23.62
C GLN A 270 14.33 15.05 23.94
N GLN A 271 14.37 15.52 25.19
CA GLN A 271 15.49 16.27 25.70
C GLN A 271 16.74 15.49 25.31
N ALA A 272 17.55 16.06 24.42
CA ALA A 272 18.79 15.45 23.98
C ALA A 272 19.59 15.01 25.22
N PRO A 273 20.33 13.89 25.15
CA PRO A 273 21.14 13.45 26.28
C PRO A 273 22.00 14.62 26.78
N LEU A 274 21.94 14.89 28.09
CA LEU A 274 22.66 15.96 28.79
C LEU A 274 24.19 15.97 28.54
N SER A 275 24.73 14.94 27.88
CA SER A 275 26.14 14.80 27.54
C SER A 275 26.66 15.78 26.47
N LEU A 276 25.79 16.38 25.65
CA LEU A 276 26.20 17.36 24.63
C LEU A 276 26.21 18.81 25.11
N GLN A 277 25.63 19.13 26.28
CA GLN A 277 25.59 20.50 26.80
C GLN A 277 26.81 20.88 27.68
N GLN A 278 27.63 19.91 28.10
CA GLN A 278 28.81 20.19 28.94
C GLN A 278 30.09 20.46 28.14
N GLN A 279 30.14 20.14 26.85
CA GLN A 279 31.32 20.42 26.02
C GLN A 279 31.37 21.85 25.46
N THR A 280 30.25 22.58 25.43
CA THR A 280 30.20 23.95 24.90
C THR A 280 30.57 25.03 25.92
N GLN A 281 30.78 24.70 27.20
CA GLN A 281 31.13 25.67 28.24
C GLN A 281 32.63 25.78 28.55
N GLN A 282 33.49 25.01 27.87
CA GLN A 282 34.95 25.12 28.03
C GLN A 282 35.63 25.49 26.71
N GLN A 283 35.42 26.73 26.25
CA GLN A 283 36.40 27.39 25.38
C GLN A 283 36.99 28.59 26.12
N PRO A 284 38.32 28.74 26.20
CA PRO A 284 38.96 29.85 26.89
C PRO A 284 38.74 31.17 26.13
N GLN A 285 38.35 32.22 26.86
CA GLN A 285 38.21 33.58 26.33
C GLN A 285 39.56 34.10 25.80
N VAL A 286 39.60 34.47 24.52
CA VAL A 286 40.72 35.20 23.91
C VAL A 286 40.59 36.68 24.31
N PRO A 287 41.63 37.35 24.83
CA PRO A 287 41.54 38.76 25.23
C PRO A 287 41.45 39.67 24.00
N GLN A 288 40.47 40.58 23.99
CA GLN A 288 40.33 41.61 22.97
C GLN A 288 41.38 42.72 23.18
N LEU A 289 42.23 42.94 22.17
CA LEU A 289 43.10 44.11 22.08
C LEU A 289 42.26 45.34 21.68
N GLN A 290 42.35 46.41 22.48
CA GLN A 290 41.77 47.71 22.16
C GLN A 290 42.71 48.49 21.22
N PRO A 291 42.18 49.12 20.15
CA PRO A 291 42.97 50.00 19.31
C PRO A 291 43.13 51.39 19.95
N GLN A 292 44.36 51.91 19.93
CA GLN A 292 44.64 53.35 20.04
C GLN A 292 44.69 53.98 18.64
#